data_AF-A0A2V7I656-F1
#
_entry.id   AF-A0A2V7I656-F1
#
_cell.length_a   1.000
_cell.length_b   1.000
_cell.length_c   1.000
_cell.angle_alpha   90.00
_cell.angle_beta   90.00
_cell.angle_gamma   90.00
#
_symmetry.space_group_name_H-M   'P 1'
#
loop_
_entity.id
_entity.type
_entity.pdbx_description
1 polymer ?
#
loop_
_entity_poly.entity_id
_entity_poly.type
_entity_poly.pdbx_seq_one_letter_code
_entity_poly.pdbx_strand_id
1 'polypeptide(L)'
;MAQFYGHGRFLLNASFVEVSPLVDIEALSFGCPIVTTKYALHHELLPPNTPVCEPYDEHSILEWLRWRPDRAEPRPVVDAERCKRTLVETYRELARAGAG
;
A
#
# COMPACT_ATOMS: atom_id res chain seq x y z
N MET A 1 -12.35 1.79 -9.79
CA MET A 1 -11.22 1.06 -9.15
C MET A 1 -11.57 -0.37 -8.79
N ALA A 2 -12.68 -0.65 -8.08
CA ALA A 2 -13.10 -2.02 -7.71
C ALA A 2 -13.02 -3.08 -8.82
N GLN A 3 -13.48 -2.77 -10.05
CA GLN A 3 -13.38 -3.72 -11.19
C GLN A 3 -11.92 -4.04 -11.57
N PHE A 4 -11.01 -3.07 -11.48
CA PHE A 4 -9.59 -3.29 -11.77
C PHE A 4 -8.95 -4.22 -10.74
N TYR A 5 -9.24 -4.04 -9.45
CA TYR A 5 -8.78 -4.99 -8.43
C TYR A 5 -9.43 -6.36 -8.58
N GLY A 6 -10.69 -6.42 -9.02
CA GLY A 6 -11.45 -7.63 -9.29
C GLY A 6 -10.92 -8.46 -10.47
N HIS A 7 -10.20 -7.86 -11.42
CA HIS A 7 -9.61 -8.56 -12.58
C HIS A 7 -8.08 -8.60 -12.61
N GLY A 8 -7.42 -7.70 -11.86
CA GLY A 8 -5.97 -7.66 -11.73
C GLY A 8 -5.43 -8.89 -11.01
N ARG A 9 -4.22 -9.32 -11.39
CA ARG A 9 -3.49 -10.39 -10.70
C ARG A 9 -2.97 -9.93 -9.35
N PHE A 10 -2.46 -8.71 -9.29
CA PHE A 10 -2.01 -8.01 -8.11
C PHE A 10 -1.90 -6.51 -8.43
N LEU A 11 -1.79 -5.68 -7.40
CA LEU A 11 -1.42 -4.27 -7.50
C LEU A 11 0.08 -4.11 -7.23
N LEU A 12 0.79 -3.36 -8.07
CA LEU A 12 2.13 -2.88 -7.79
C LEU A 12 2.07 -1.37 -7.56
N ASN A 13 2.24 -0.94 -6.31
CA ASN A 13 2.37 0.46 -5.95
C ASN A 13 3.85 0.82 -5.85
N ALA A 14 4.43 1.31 -6.95
CA ALA A 14 5.83 1.73 -7.05
C ALA A 14 6.00 3.26 -6.91
N SER A 15 5.29 3.86 -5.95
CA SER A 15 5.34 5.31 -5.72
C SER A 15 6.65 5.76 -5.06
N PHE A 16 7.19 6.92 -5.47
CA PHE A 16 8.42 7.48 -4.88
C PHE A 16 8.26 7.96 -3.43
N VAL A 17 7.04 8.37 -3.08
CA VAL A 17 6.61 8.69 -1.72
C VAL A 17 5.16 8.25 -1.62
N GLU A 18 4.83 7.52 -0.56
CA GLU A 18 3.45 7.19 -0.23
C GLU A 18 3.19 7.61 1.22
N VAL A 19 2.35 8.63 1.40
CA VAL A 19 2.03 9.08 2.76
C VAL A 19 1.14 8.08 3.45
N SER A 20 0.26 7.40 2.73
CA SER A 20 -0.56 6.36 3.31
C SER A 20 -1.01 5.38 2.23
N PRO A 21 -0.83 4.07 2.43
CA PRO A 21 -1.06 3.08 1.39
C PRO A 21 -2.55 2.80 1.20
N LEU A 22 -3.36 3.82 0.92
CA LEU A 22 -4.81 3.75 0.78
C LEU A 22 -5.23 2.92 -0.43
N VAL A 23 -4.50 3.08 -1.54
CA VAL A 23 -4.72 2.27 -2.76
C VAL A 23 -4.43 0.79 -2.50
N ASP A 24 -3.41 0.51 -1.69
CA ASP A 24 -3.02 -0.84 -1.30
C ASP A 24 -4.07 -1.47 -0.38
N ILE A 25 -4.53 -0.72 0.62
CA ILE A 25 -5.63 -1.10 1.51
C ILE A 25 -6.91 -1.36 0.71
N GLU A 26 -7.24 -0.49 -0.24
CA GLU A 26 -8.40 -0.65 -1.11
C GLU A 26 -8.29 -1.94 -1.92
N ALA A 27 -7.15 -2.19 -2.58
CA ALA A 27 -6.92 -3.40 -3.36
C ALA A 27 -7.06 -4.67 -2.50
N LEU A 28 -6.45 -4.69 -1.32
CA LEU A 28 -6.56 -5.79 -0.37
C LEU A 28 -8.01 -6.04 0.07
N SER A 29 -8.82 -4.99 0.21
CA SER A 29 -10.24 -5.13 0.59
C SER A 29 -11.07 -5.90 -0.46
N PHE A 30 -10.62 -5.88 -1.71
CA PHE A 30 -11.18 -6.65 -2.82
C PHE A 30 -10.47 -7.99 -3.07
N GLY A 31 -9.60 -8.44 -2.16
CA GLY A 31 -8.84 -9.69 -2.30
C GLY A 31 -7.73 -9.62 -3.36
N CYS A 32 -7.38 -8.43 -3.84
CA CYS A 32 -6.28 -8.23 -4.78
C CYS A 32 -4.96 -8.18 -4.00
N PRO A 33 -4.02 -9.12 -4.24
CA PRO A 33 -2.70 -9.06 -3.63
C PRO A 33 -1.96 -7.79 -4.01
N ILE A 34 -1.01 -7.36 -3.18
CA ILE A 34 -0.28 -6.10 -3.39
C ILE A 34 1.22 -6.31 -3.27
N VAL A 35 1.96 -5.41 -3.91
CA VAL A 35 3.34 -5.05 -3.60
C VAL A 35 3.34 -3.55 -3.38
N THR A 36 3.79 -3.10 -2.21
CA THR A 36 3.81 -1.66 -1.85
C THR A 36 5.20 -1.07 -2.03
N THR A 37 5.31 0.26 -2.03
CA THR A 37 6.59 0.96 -2.11
C THR A 37 7.30 0.94 -0.77
N LYS A 38 8.62 0.81 -0.77
CA LYS A 38 9.47 0.94 0.43
C LYS A 38 9.26 2.29 1.14
N TYR A 39 8.85 3.32 0.40
CA TYR A 39 8.65 4.67 0.91
C TYR A 39 7.22 4.97 1.38
N ALA A 40 6.44 3.95 1.73
CA ALA A 40 5.19 4.15 2.45
C ALA A 40 5.46 4.55 3.92
N LEU A 41 4.82 5.60 4.41
CA LEU A 41 4.94 6.05 5.80
C LEU A 41 4.18 5.14 6.77
N HIS A 42 3.02 4.60 6.34
CA HIS A 42 2.13 3.77 7.19
C HIS A 42 2.15 2.28 6.82
N HIS A 43 3.33 1.66 6.71
CA HIS A 43 3.44 0.22 6.44
C HIS A 43 2.74 -0.64 7.48
N GLU A 44 2.61 -0.16 8.72
CA GLU A 44 1.93 -0.85 9.82
C GLU A 44 0.42 -1.01 9.63
N LEU A 45 -0.17 -0.30 8.67
CA LEU A 45 -1.56 -0.49 8.26
C LEU A 45 -1.73 -1.69 7.30
N LEU A 46 -0.63 -2.19 6.73
CA LEU A 46 -0.65 -3.31 5.80
C LEU A 46 -0.43 -4.65 6.53
N PRO A 47 -0.84 -5.78 5.94
CA PRO A 47 -0.57 -7.10 6.49
C PRO A 47 0.94 -7.31 6.77
N PRO A 48 1.29 -8.06 7.82
CA PRO A 48 2.67 -8.42 8.06
C PRO A 48 3.25 -9.19 6.87
N ASN A 49 4.50 -8.91 6.51
CA ASN A 49 5.18 -9.46 5.33
C ASN A 49 4.58 -9.05 3.98
N THR A 50 3.87 -7.91 3.92
CA THR A 50 3.51 -7.31 2.65
C THR A 50 4.76 -7.12 1.79
N PRO A 51 4.78 -7.62 0.54
CA PRO A 51 5.90 -7.41 -0.37
C PRO A 51 6.24 -5.93 -0.59
N VAL A 52 7.54 -5.61 -0.63
CA VAL A 52 8.04 -4.25 -0.77
C VAL A 52 8.85 -4.10 -2.06
N CYS A 53 8.53 -3.07 -2.84
CA CYS A 53 9.23 -2.64 -4.04
C CYS A 53 10.11 -1.41 -3.74
N GLU A 54 11.33 -1.41 -4.24
CA GLU A 54 12.22 -0.24 -4.27
C GLU A 54 12.01 0.50 -5.60
N PRO A 55 11.29 1.65 -5.64
CA PRO A 55 10.94 2.30 -6.90
C PRO A 55 12.14 2.92 -7.65
N TYR A 56 13.29 3.09 -6.99
CA TYR A 56 14.52 3.53 -7.65
C TYR A 56 15.37 2.37 -8.20
N ASP A 57 14.96 1.12 -7.96
CA ASP A 57 15.65 -0.08 -8.44
C ASP A 57 14.79 -0.81 -9.47
N GLU A 58 15.21 -0.72 -10.74
CA GLU A 58 14.52 -1.41 -11.85
C GLU A 58 14.47 -2.92 -11.66
N HIS A 59 15.46 -3.53 -10.99
CA HIS A 59 15.48 -4.96 -10.75
C HIS A 59 14.41 -5.37 -9.74
N SER A 60 14.20 -4.55 -8.68
CA SER A 60 13.10 -4.73 -7.74
C SER A 60 11.74 -4.69 -8.44
N ILE A 61 11.53 -3.74 -9.35
CA ILE A 61 10.29 -3.64 -10.14
C ILE A 61 10.10 -4.88 -11.02
N LEU A 62 11.14 -5.28 -11.76
CA LEU A 62 11.09 -6.42 -12.68
C LEU A 62 10.86 -7.75 -11.94
N GLU A 63 11.41 -7.92 -10.75
CA GLU A 63 11.15 -9.06 -9.87
C GLU A 63 9.64 -9.16 -9.57
N TRP A 64 9.04 -8.08 -9.10
CA TRP A 64 7.63 -8.07 -8.71
C TRP A 64 6.68 -8.18 -9.92
N LEU A 65 7.04 -7.68 -11.10
CA LEU A 65 6.26 -7.90 -12.32
C LEU A 65 6.14 -9.39 -12.72
N ARG A 66 7.08 -10.22 -12.29
CA ARG A 66 7.06 -11.67 -12.50
C ARG A 66 6.31 -12.44 -11.42
N TRP A 67 5.96 -11.79 -10.32
CA TRP A 67 5.24 -12.40 -9.21
C TRP A 67 3.84 -12.89 -9.64
N ARG A 68 3.44 -14.06 -9.13
CA ARG A 68 2.17 -14.73 -9.45
C ARG A 68 1.49 -15.18 -8.17
N PRO A 69 0.90 -14.25 -7.39
CA PRO A 69 0.23 -14.60 -6.16
C PRO A 69 -1.13 -15.25 -6.40
N ASP A 70 -1.53 -16.07 -5.45
CA ASP A 70 -2.92 -16.44 -5.28
C ASP A 70 -3.72 -15.26 -4.72
N ARG A 71 -5.01 -15.21 -5.05
CA ARG A 71 -5.89 -14.16 -4.54
C ARG A 71 -6.27 -14.46 -3.10
N ALA A 72 -6.42 -13.40 -2.32
CA ALA A 72 -6.96 -13.50 -0.98
C ALA A 72 -8.49 -13.43 -1.01
N GLU A 73 -9.13 -13.88 0.07
CA GLU A 73 -10.56 -13.64 0.27
C GLU A 73 -10.82 -12.13 0.50
N PRO A 74 -11.78 -11.51 -0.22
CA PRO A 74 -12.13 -10.11 -0.01
C PRO A 74 -12.66 -9.88 1.40
N ARG A 75 -12.02 -8.97 2.14
CA ARG A 75 -12.44 -8.57 3.49
C ARG A 75 -11.85 -7.21 3.86
N PRO A 76 -12.50 -6.44 4.75
CA PRO A 76 -11.89 -5.24 5.31
C PRO A 76 -10.54 -5.58 5.95
N VAL A 77 -9.48 -4.88 5.56
CA VAL A 77 -8.11 -5.15 6.05
C VAL A 77 -7.69 -4.22 7.18
N VAL A 78 -8.32 -3.04 7.25
CA VAL A 78 -8.07 -2.06 8.30
C VAL A 78 -9.38 -1.54 8.90
N ASP A 79 -9.30 -1.17 10.17
CA ASP A 79 -10.33 -0.35 10.82
C ASP A 79 -10.25 1.07 10.25
N ALA A 80 -11.34 1.52 9.62
CA ALA A 80 -11.42 2.83 8.97
C ALA A 80 -11.21 4.00 9.95
N GLU A 81 -11.72 3.90 11.18
CA GLU A 81 -11.54 4.96 12.18
C GLU A 81 -10.12 4.98 12.74
N ARG A 82 -9.48 3.82 12.85
CA ARG A 82 -8.04 3.75 13.17
C ARG A 82 -7.20 4.39 12.05
N CYS A 83 -7.42 3.98 10.81
CA CYS A 83 -6.69 4.50 9.65
C CYS A 83 -6.82 6.02 9.53
N LYS A 84 -8.03 6.55 9.62
CA LYS A 84 -8.32 7.99 9.60
C LYS A 84 -7.55 8.76 10.68
N ARG A 85 -7.51 8.23 11.91
CA ARG A 85 -6.82 8.88 13.03
C ARG A 85 -5.31 8.95 12.80
N THR A 86 -4.69 7.83 12.44
CA THR A 86 -3.26 7.73 12.15
C THR A 86 -2.87 8.67 11.02
N LEU A 87 -3.68 8.74 9.95
CA LEU A 87 -3.49 9.68 8.85
C LEU A 87 -3.45 11.15 9.32
N VAL A 88 -4.48 11.57 10.06
CA VAL A 88 -4.58 12.95 10.54
C VAL A 88 -3.42 13.30 11.47
N GLU A 89 -3.00 12.38 12.34
CA GLU A 89 -1.86 12.56 13.24
C GLU A 89 -0.55 12.75 12.46
N THR A 90 -0.26 11.89 11.49
CA THR A 90 0.95 12.00 10.67
C THR A 90 0.99 13.28 9.85
N TYR A 91 -0.11 13.71 9.24
CA TYR A 91 -0.14 14.99 8.53
C TYR A 91 0.09 16.19 9.46
N ARG A 92 -0.40 16.13 10.71
CA ARG A 92 -0.13 17.17 11.71
C ARG A 92 1.35 17.21 12.10
N GLU A 93 1.99 16.06 12.24
CA GLU A 93 3.42 15.96 12.57
C GLU A 93 4.29 16.48 11.41
N LEU A 94 4.01 16.06 10.18
CA LEU A 94 4.71 16.55 8.99
C LEU A 94 4.57 18.06 8.81
N ALA A 95 3.36 18.61 9.03
CA ALA A 95 3.12 20.05 8.97
C ALA A 95 3.91 20.83 10.04
N ARG A 96 4.11 20.24 11.23
CA ARG A 96 4.94 20.84 12.29
C ARG A 96 6.43 20.77 11.96
N ALA A 97 6.89 19.65 11.38
CA ALA A 97 8.29 19.44 11.03
C ALA A 97 8.75 20.33 9.86
N GLY A 98 7.87 20.66 8.92
CA GLY A 98 8.18 21.57 7.81
C GLY A 98 8.05 23.06 8.13
N ALA A 99 7.60 23.43 9.33
CA ALA A 99 7.41 24.82 9.76
C ALA A 99 8.56 25.36 10.64
N GLY A 100 9.61 24.56 10.89
CA GLY A 100 10.83 24.94 11.60
C GLY A 100 12.04 24.86 10.68
#